data_AF-A0A959EZJ3-F1
#
_entry.id   AF-A0A959EZJ3-F1
#
_cell.length_a   1.000
_cell.length_b   1.000
_cell.length_c   1.000
_cell.angle_alpha   90.00
_cell.angle_beta   90.00
_cell.angle_gamma   90.00
#
_symmetry.space_group_name_H-M   'P 1'
#
loop_
_entity.id
_entity.type
_entity.pdbx_description
1 polymer ?
#
loop_
_entity_poly.entity_id
_entity_poly.type
_entity_poly.pdbx_seq_one_letter_code
_entity_poly.pdbx_strand_id
1 'polypeptide(L)'
;AINCVGVQFSQGMAKLFTGLKLAAIAGIILVGILYYEPQAVNLHFSLSDDRPAHLFSALLVALIGVLWSFGGWHHATYVAGEAIDPQRTVPRAMILGALIVTVTYVLVNLAYMMLLPLPGIAGSQRVAGDAVATIFPWGGKAVAIGIAVSIFGTIAIYTMSAPRIYFAMARDGLFFSQLAYVHPRLQTPINAMIVQAVWAVILLLFWGTFEDLITYVTFMDIVFMTMTGAAVFWFRYRRPEHPRPYRTWGYPVTPLIFVAISGAFVLNTFLERPAQAWAGLILLGTGIFVYLFFRIQKRKTHAKTN
;
A
#
# COMPACT_ATOMS: atom_id res chain seq x y z
N ALA A 1 -18.41 14.37 4.80
CA ALA A 1 -18.62 15.44 5.79
C ALA A 1 -17.41 15.61 6.73
N ILE A 2 -16.96 14.55 7.42
CA ILE A 2 -15.86 14.61 8.40
C ILE A 2 -14.52 15.04 7.77
N ASN A 3 -14.21 14.59 6.54
CA ASN A 3 -12.98 14.92 5.83
C ASN A 3 -12.90 16.38 5.30
N CYS A 4 -13.90 17.21 5.61
CA CYS A 4 -13.95 18.61 5.17
C CYS A 4 -13.55 19.61 6.28
N VAL A 5 -13.25 19.12 7.49
CA VAL A 5 -12.90 19.97 8.64
C VAL A 5 -11.38 20.00 8.77
N GLY A 6 -10.76 21.11 8.33
CA GLY A 6 -9.40 21.59 8.60
C GLY A 6 -8.23 20.61 8.79
N VAL A 7 -7.07 20.90 8.17
CA VAL A 7 -5.82 20.12 8.26
C VAL A 7 -5.43 19.71 9.70
N GLN A 8 -5.64 20.59 10.68
CA GLN A 8 -5.33 20.31 12.10
C GLN A 8 -6.21 19.23 12.72
N PHE A 9 -7.50 19.23 12.39
CA PHE A 9 -8.45 18.21 12.86
C PHE A 9 -8.16 16.85 12.20
N SER A 10 -7.85 16.85 10.90
CA SER A 10 -7.39 15.66 10.18
C SER A 10 -6.12 15.06 10.77
N GLN A 11 -5.14 15.89 11.17
CA GLN A 11 -3.93 15.42 11.85
C GLN A 11 -4.23 14.82 13.22
N GLY A 12 -5.13 15.44 14.00
CA GLY A 12 -5.58 14.93 15.29
C GLY A 12 -6.24 13.56 15.17
N MET A 13 -7.18 13.40 14.24
CA MET A 13 -7.84 12.12 13.95
C MET A 13 -6.84 11.06 13.50
N ALA A 14 -5.90 11.40 12.60
CA ALA A 14 -4.89 10.47 12.12
C ALA A 14 -4.00 9.95 13.26
N LYS A 15 -3.60 10.83 14.19
CA LYS A 15 -2.85 10.43 15.40
C LYS A 15 -3.66 9.51 16.30
N LEU A 16 -4.92 9.84 16.56
CA LEU A 16 -5.80 9.03 17.41
C LEU A 16 -6.00 7.62 16.83
N PHE A 17 -6.39 7.51 15.56
CA PHE A 17 -6.58 6.20 14.92
C PHE A 17 -5.28 5.40 14.80
N THR A 18 -4.16 6.09 14.58
CA THR A 18 -2.83 5.45 14.54
C THR A 18 -2.40 4.96 15.92
N GLY A 19 -2.70 5.71 16.99
CA GLY A 19 -2.44 5.26 18.35
C GLY A 19 -3.29 4.05 18.72
N LEU A 20 -4.60 4.11 18.41
CA LEU A 20 -5.53 3.03 18.72
C LEU A 20 -5.18 1.71 18.01
N LYS A 21 -4.83 1.76 16.72
CA LYS A 21 -4.42 0.56 15.99
C LYS A 21 -3.14 -0.05 16.54
N LEU A 22 -2.15 0.77 16.92
CA LEU A 22 -0.90 0.29 17.51
C LEU A 22 -1.13 -0.34 18.89
N ALA A 23 -2.02 0.26 19.69
CA ALA A 23 -2.41 -0.31 20.99
C ALA A 23 -3.11 -1.66 20.82
N ALA A 24 -4.02 -1.80 19.84
CA ALA A 24 -4.68 -3.06 19.55
C ALA A 24 -3.68 -4.14 19.11
N ILE A 25 -2.74 -3.78 18.22
CA ILE A 25 -1.66 -4.68 17.78
C ILE A 25 -0.78 -5.12 18.96
N ALA A 26 -0.35 -4.17 19.80
CA ALA A 26 0.43 -4.48 20.99
C ALA A 26 -0.34 -5.41 21.94
N GLY A 27 -1.65 -5.20 22.12
CA GLY A 27 -2.51 -6.09 22.89
C GLY A 27 -2.52 -7.52 22.37
N ILE A 28 -2.65 -7.71 21.06
CA ILE A 28 -2.58 -9.05 20.43
C ILE A 28 -1.23 -9.72 20.69
N ILE A 29 -0.13 -8.97 20.51
CA ILE A 29 1.22 -9.48 20.77
C ILE A 29 1.36 -9.92 22.23
N LEU A 30 0.89 -9.09 23.17
CA LEU A 30 0.93 -9.41 24.60
C LEU A 30 0.09 -10.64 24.95
N VAL A 31 -1.11 -10.78 24.38
CA VAL A 31 -1.92 -11.98 24.59
C VAL A 31 -1.20 -13.22 24.08
N GLY A 32 -0.59 -13.16 22.89
CA GLY A 32 0.19 -14.27 22.35
C GLY A 32 1.35 -14.67 23.27
N ILE A 33 2.11 -13.71 23.80
CA ILE A 33 3.25 -13.99 24.68
C ILE A 33 2.82 -14.51 26.06
N LEU A 34 1.79 -13.90 26.66
CA LEU A 34 1.38 -14.20 28.04
C LEU A 34 0.59 -15.51 28.17
N TYR A 35 -0.13 -15.91 27.11
CA TYR A 35 -0.99 -17.10 27.11
C TYR A 35 -0.46 -18.20 26.19
N TYR A 36 0.81 -18.15 25.80
CA TYR A 36 1.43 -19.20 25.01
C TYR A 36 1.57 -20.49 25.84
N GLU A 37 0.93 -21.56 25.37
CA GLU A 37 1.06 -22.90 25.95
C GLU A 37 1.76 -23.84 24.96
N PRO A 38 3.06 -24.17 25.16
CA PRO A 38 3.83 -25.01 24.23
C PRO A 38 3.24 -26.42 24.01
N GLN A 39 2.46 -26.91 24.97
CA GLN A 39 1.78 -28.21 24.86
C GLN A 39 0.54 -28.16 23.96
N ALA A 40 -0.12 -27.00 23.87
CA ALA A 40 -1.31 -26.81 23.05
C ALA A 40 -0.95 -26.44 21.61
N VAL A 41 0.09 -25.59 21.42
CA VAL A 41 0.56 -25.16 20.11
C VAL A 41 2.09 -25.24 20.04
N ASN A 42 2.59 -26.12 19.19
CA ASN A 42 4.03 -26.26 18.98
C ASN A 42 4.51 -25.32 17.86
N LEU A 43 5.45 -24.43 18.18
CA LEU A 43 6.12 -23.55 17.22
C LEU A 43 7.18 -24.35 16.45
N HIS A 44 6.76 -25.02 15.38
CA HIS A 44 7.67 -25.73 14.48
C HIS A 44 8.06 -24.85 13.29
N PHE A 45 9.34 -24.46 13.22
CA PHE A 45 9.89 -23.63 12.13
C PHE A 45 10.68 -24.44 11.10
N SER A 46 10.52 -25.77 11.08
CA SER A 46 11.25 -26.59 10.10
C SER A 46 10.67 -26.40 8.69
N LEU A 47 11.56 -26.18 7.74
CA LEU A 47 11.25 -26.15 6.30
C LEU A 47 11.24 -27.55 5.67
N SER A 48 11.47 -28.61 6.47
CA SER A 48 11.47 -30.00 6.01
C SER A 48 10.07 -30.54 5.74
N ASP A 49 9.10 -30.08 6.52
CA ASP A 49 7.75 -30.61 6.49
C ASP A 49 6.93 -29.78 5.49
N ASP A 50 6.21 -30.46 4.60
CA ASP A 50 5.33 -29.84 3.59
C ASP A 50 5.99 -28.81 2.66
N ARG A 51 7.28 -29.01 2.32
CA ARG A 51 7.97 -28.14 1.37
C ARG A 51 7.27 -28.16 0.00
N PRO A 52 6.81 -27.00 -0.52
CA PRO A 52 6.21 -26.95 -1.83
C PRO A 52 7.24 -27.31 -2.92
N ALA A 53 6.79 -28.07 -3.93
CA ALA A 53 7.64 -28.54 -5.03
C ALA A 53 8.39 -27.39 -5.73
N HIS A 54 7.74 -26.24 -5.88
CA HIS A 54 8.33 -25.02 -6.43
C HIS A 54 8.44 -23.92 -5.36
N LEU A 55 9.29 -24.14 -4.36
CA LEU A 55 9.48 -23.22 -3.23
C LEU A 55 9.66 -21.75 -3.65
N PHE A 56 10.44 -21.49 -4.70
CA PHE A 56 10.66 -20.12 -5.15
C PHE A 56 9.37 -19.46 -5.69
N SER A 57 8.56 -20.18 -6.49
CA SER A 57 7.26 -19.67 -6.94
C SER A 57 6.31 -19.45 -5.76
N ALA A 58 6.23 -20.42 -4.84
CA ALA A 58 5.39 -20.32 -3.64
C ALA A 58 5.76 -19.09 -2.77
N LEU A 59 7.06 -18.79 -2.62
CA LEU A 59 7.53 -17.60 -1.91
C LEU A 59 7.14 -16.31 -2.65
N LEU A 60 7.22 -16.26 -3.98
CA LEU A 60 6.81 -15.09 -4.76
C LEU A 60 5.29 -14.87 -4.70
N VAL A 61 4.49 -15.93 -4.68
CA VAL A 61 3.03 -15.83 -4.47
C VAL A 61 2.72 -15.34 -3.06
N ALA A 62 3.41 -15.88 -2.03
CA ALA A 62 3.25 -15.41 -0.65
C ALA A 62 3.65 -13.93 -0.48
N LEU A 63 4.61 -13.44 -1.29
CA LEU A 63 4.99 -12.02 -1.31
C LEU A 63 3.85 -11.10 -1.74
N ILE A 64 2.80 -11.56 -2.43
CA ILE A 64 1.67 -10.69 -2.82
C ILE A 64 1.03 -10.08 -1.57
N GLY A 65 0.70 -10.92 -0.58
CA GLY A 65 0.10 -10.47 0.68
C GLY A 65 1.06 -9.62 1.52
N VAL A 66 2.36 -9.94 1.48
CA VAL A 66 3.41 -9.16 2.17
C VAL A 66 3.53 -7.77 1.54
N LEU A 67 3.73 -7.67 0.23
CA LEU A 67 3.89 -6.41 -0.48
C LEU A 67 2.66 -5.51 -0.34
N TRP A 68 1.46 -6.10 -0.37
CA TRP A 68 0.23 -5.38 -0.04
C TRP A 68 0.25 -4.82 1.39
N SER A 69 0.58 -5.65 2.37
CA SER A 69 0.58 -5.26 3.79
C SER A 69 1.63 -4.19 4.11
N PHE A 70 2.75 -4.19 3.39
CA PHE A 70 3.81 -3.19 3.48
C PHE A 70 3.57 -1.94 2.61
N GLY A 71 2.50 -1.93 1.82
CA GLY A 71 2.14 -0.84 0.92
C GLY A 71 2.08 0.52 1.63
N GLY A 72 2.41 1.57 0.88
CA GLY A 72 2.25 2.96 1.32
C GLY A 72 3.46 3.61 1.99
N TRP A 73 4.58 2.89 2.21
CA TRP A 73 5.84 3.50 2.66
C TRP A 73 6.31 4.66 1.76
N HIS A 74 6.03 4.57 0.46
CA HIS A 74 6.38 5.57 -0.54
C HIS A 74 5.49 6.84 -0.48
N HIS A 75 4.35 6.81 0.20
CA HIS A 75 3.48 8.00 0.36
C HIS A 75 4.14 9.13 1.15
N ALA A 76 5.19 8.84 1.94
CA ALA A 76 6.00 9.87 2.58
C ALA A 76 6.59 10.87 1.56
N THR A 77 6.79 10.44 0.32
CA THR A 77 7.27 11.31 -0.77
C THR A 77 6.23 12.33 -1.22
N TYR A 78 4.94 12.07 -1.02
CA TYR A 78 3.85 12.96 -1.47
C TYR A 78 3.80 14.25 -0.65
N VAL A 79 4.29 14.20 0.58
CA VAL A 79 4.38 15.34 1.50
C VAL A 79 5.81 15.89 1.61
N ALA A 80 6.73 15.43 0.75
CA ALA A 80 8.12 15.89 0.76
C ALA A 80 8.24 17.41 0.53
N GLY A 81 7.31 18.03 -0.21
CA GLY A 81 7.29 19.48 -0.43
C GLY A 81 6.94 20.30 0.82
N GLU A 82 6.30 19.67 1.82
CA GLU A 82 5.90 20.30 3.09
C GLU A 82 6.82 19.90 4.26
N ALA A 83 7.75 18.95 4.03
CA ALA A 83 8.63 18.42 5.06
C ALA A 83 9.81 19.35 5.35
N ILE A 84 10.18 19.47 6.63
CA ILE A 84 11.38 20.18 7.07
C ILE A 84 12.61 19.32 6.71
N ASP A 85 13.55 19.89 5.95
CA ASP A 85 14.73 19.20 5.42
C ASP A 85 14.37 17.86 4.73
N PRO A 86 13.63 17.92 3.59
CA PRO A 86 13.07 16.72 2.98
C PRO A 86 14.13 15.72 2.52
N GLN A 87 15.36 16.20 2.25
CA GLN A 87 16.48 15.37 1.79
C GLN A 87 16.96 14.39 2.86
N ARG A 88 16.76 14.71 4.14
CA ARG A 88 17.12 13.84 5.26
C ARG A 88 15.89 13.24 5.92
N THR A 89 14.84 14.03 6.12
CA THR A 89 13.66 13.61 6.87
C THR A 89 12.85 12.56 6.12
N VAL A 90 12.63 12.73 4.81
CA VAL A 90 11.80 11.79 4.03
C VAL A 90 12.44 10.40 3.93
N PRO A 91 13.73 10.25 3.53
CA PRO A 91 14.36 8.93 3.50
C PRO A 91 14.40 8.24 4.87
N ARG A 92 14.69 8.99 5.95
CA ARG A 92 14.71 8.44 7.32
C ARG A 92 13.32 7.98 7.75
N ALA A 93 12.29 8.76 7.49
CA ALA A 93 10.91 8.39 7.81
C ALA A 93 10.49 7.11 7.07
N MET A 94 10.88 6.95 5.80
CA MET A 94 10.59 5.75 5.01
C MET A 94 11.29 4.51 5.57
N ILE A 95 12.60 4.60 5.86
CA ILE A 95 13.39 3.47 6.37
C ILE A 95 12.94 3.08 7.78
N LEU A 96 12.86 4.04 8.70
CA LEU A 96 12.45 3.77 10.08
C LEU A 96 11.01 3.27 10.15
N GLY A 97 10.11 3.87 9.35
CA GLY A 97 8.73 3.42 9.25
C GLY A 97 8.64 1.97 8.76
N ALA A 98 9.35 1.63 7.68
CA ALA A 98 9.36 0.26 7.16
C ALA A 98 9.94 -0.75 8.17
N LEU A 99 11.03 -0.40 8.88
CA LEU A 99 11.62 -1.26 9.91
C LEU A 99 10.67 -1.51 11.09
N ILE A 100 10.04 -0.45 11.61
CA ILE A 100 9.07 -0.57 12.71
C ILE A 100 7.90 -1.46 12.30
N VAL A 101 7.35 -1.27 11.09
CA VAL A 101 6.27 -2.09 10.55
C VAL A 101 6.73 -3.55 10.38
N THR A 102 7.96 -3.77 9.91
CA THR A 102 8.53 -5.13 9.76
C THR A 102 8.55 -5.87 11.08
N VAL A 103 9.14 -5.26 12.11
CA VAL A 103 9.23 -5.86 13.44
C VAL A 103 7.83 -6.13 13.98
N THR A 104 6.92 -5.16 13.85
CA THR A 104 5.54 -5.30 14.32
C THR A 104 4.82 -6.46 13.63
N TYR A 105 4.92 -6.59 12.31
CA TYR A 105 4.26 -7.65 11.56
C TYR A 105 4.83 -9.03 11.89
N VAL A 106 6.15 -9.14 12.05
CA VAL A 106 6.78 -10.40 12.48
C VAL A 106 6.29 -10.80 13.87
N LEU A 107 6.24 -9.86 14.82
CA LEU A 107 5.76 -10.12 16.18
C LEU A 107 4.28 -10.52 16.22
N VAL A 108 3.44 -9.89 15.39
CA VAL A 108 2.02 -10.24 15.28
C VAL A 108 1.84 -11.64 14.70
N ASN A 109 2.57 -11.99 13.64
CA ASN A 109 2.50 -13.34 13.08
C ASN A 109 2.99 -14.39 14.07
N LEU A 110 4.06 -14.10 14.81
CA LEU A 110 4.52 -14.97 15.90
C LEU A 110 3.44 -15.12 16.98
N ALA A 111 2.77 -14.04 17.37
CA ALA A 111 1.68 -14.08 18.34
C ALA A 111 0.49 -14.92 17.84
N TYR A 112 0.16 -14.88 16.54
CA TYR A 112 -0.84 -15.78 15.97
C TYR A 112 -0.39 -17.23 16.03
N MET A 113 0.86 -17.53 15.71
CA MET A 113 1.43 -18.88 15.78
C MET A 113 1.55 -19.41 17.22
N MET A 114 1.59 -18.52 18.22
CA MET A 114 1.55 -18.91 19.64
C MET A 114 0.12 -19.31 20.10
N LEU A 115 -0.91 -18.79 19.43
CA LEU A 115 -2.32 -19.00 19.82
C LEU A 115 -3.06 -19.99 18.93
N LEU A 116 -2.63 -20.17 17.69
CA LEU A 116 -3.26 -21.04 16.70
C LEU A 116 -2.24 -21.93 15.98
N PRO A 117 -2.57 -23.22 15.74
CA PRO A 117 -1.76 -24.06 14.87
C PRO A 117 -1.86 -23.59 13.41
N LEU A 118 -0.84 -23.89 12.59
CA LEU A 118 -0.75 -23.46 11.18
C LEU A 118 -2.01 -23.75 10.34
N PRO A 119 -2.65 -24.95 10.42
CA PRO A 119 -3.90 -25.20 9.71
C PRO A 119 -5.05 -24.27 10.14
N GLY A 120 -5.10 -23.89 11.42
CA GLY A 120 -6.07 -22.93 11.94
C GLY A 120 -5.84 -21.52 11.42
N ILE A 121 -4.58 -21.12 11.25
CA ILE A 121 -4.22 -19.83 10.62
C ILE A 121 -4.61 -19.85 9.14
N ALA A 122 -4.24 -20.91 8.40
CA ALA A 122 -4.51 -21.03 6.97
C ALA A 122 -6.02 -21.10 6.65
N GLY A 123 -6.83 -21.72 7.53
CA GLY A 123 -8.28 -21.81 7.37
C GLY A 123 -9.05 -20.58 7.87
N SER A 124 -8.40 -19.64 8.56
CA SER A 124 -9.08 -18.50 9.18
C SER A 124 -9.24 -17.33 8.21
N GLN A 125 -10.48 -16.83 8.12
CA GLN A 125 -10.79 -15.59 7.42
C GLN A 125 -10.55 -14.33 8.28
N ARG A 126 -10.32 -14.51 9.59
CA ARG A 126 -10.15 -13.43 10.57
C ARG A 126 -9.14 -13.83 11.64
N VAL A 127 -7.91 -14.14 11.21
CA VAL A 127 -6.83 -14.73 12.03
C VAL A 127 -6.66 -14.02 13.37
N ALA A 128 -6.64 -12.69 13.37
CA ALA A 128 -6.50 -11.90 14.60
C ALA A 128 -7.62 -12.15 15.62
N GLY A 129 -8.87 -12.19 15.14
CA GLY A 129 -10.03 -12.41 16.00
C GLY A 129 -10.13 -13.85 16.46
N ASP A 130 -9.82 -14.81 15.58
CA ASP A 130 -9.82 -16.23 15.92
C ASP A 130 -8.72 -16.57 16.93
N ALA A 131 -7.53 -16.00 16.76
CA ALA A 131 -6.41 -16.20 17.69
C ALA A 131 -6.76 -15.75 19.11
N VAL A 132 -7.26 -14.51 19.27
CA VAL A 132 -7.63 -14.00 20.61
C VAL A 132 -8.87 -14.72 21.16
N ALA A 133 -9.77 -15.22 20.31
CA ALA A 133 -10.96 -15.95 20.73
C ALA A 133 -10.64 -17.31 21.38
N THR A 134 -9.46 -17.89 21.13
CA THR A 134 -9.00 -19.12 21.81
C THR A 134 -8.82 -18.92 23.31
N ILE A 135 -8.40 -17.72 23.73
CA ILE A 135 -8.16 -17.36 25.13
C ILE A 135 -9.37 -16.66 25.74
N PHE A 136 -9.95 -15.71 25.01
CA PHE A 136 -11.06 -14.88 25.49
C PHE A 136 -12.27 -15.03 24.57
N PRO A 137 -13.41 -15.60 25.03
CA PRO A 137 -14.60 -15.79 24.18
C PRO A 137 -15.15 -14.51 23.54
N TRP A 138 -14.97 -13.36 24.19
CA TRP A 138 -15.35 -12.03 23.68
C TRP A 138 -14.25 -11.36 22.85
N GLY A 139 -13.03 -11.89 22.88
CA GLY A 139 -11.84 -11.31 22.27
C GLY A 139 -11.96 -11.15 20.75
N GLY A 140 -12.54 -12.14 20.07
CA GLY A 140 -12.78 -12.05 18.62
C GLY A 140 -13.66 -10.85 18.22
N LYS A 141 -14.70 -10.55 19.01
CA LYS A 141 -15.56 -9.37 18.78
C LYS A 141 -14.81 -8.07 19.06
N ALA A 142 -14.04 -8.01 20.14
CA ALA A 142 -13.25 -6.82 20.48
C ALA A 142 -12.20 -6.49 19.40
N VAL A 143 -11.49 -7.51 18.91
CA VAL A 143 -10.53 -7.37 17.80
C VAL A 143 -11.23 -6.90 16.53
N ALA A 144 -12.39 -7.48 16.19
CA ALA A 144 -13.16 -7.06 15.02
C ALA A 144 -13.58 -5.58 15.09
N ILE A 145 -14.03 -5.10 16.26
CA ILE A 145 -14.35 -3.69 16.48
C ILE A 145 -13.11 -2.81 16.31
N GLY A 146 -11.97 -3.21 16.89
CA GLY A 146 -10.70 -2.48 16.75
C GLY A 146 -10.24 -2.38 15.29
N ILE A 147 -10.33 -3.48 14.54
CA ILE A 147 -10.04 -3.52 13.10
C ILE A 147 -10.99 -2.59 12.34
N ALA A 148 -12.30 -2.63 12.63
CA ALA A 148 -13.28 -1.77 11.96
C ALA A 148 -12.95 -0.28 12.17
N VAL A 149 -12.65 0.13 13.41
CA VAL A 149 -12.25 1.51 13.71
C VAL A 149 -10.96 1.90 12.97
N SER A 150 -9.99 0.99 12.90
CA SER A 150 -8.75 1.20 12.13
C SER A 150 -9.00 1.38 10.63
N ILE A 151 -9.91 0.58 10.05
CA ILE A 151 -10.30 0.68 8.65
C ILE A 151 -10.96 2.06 8.39
N PHE A 152 -11.87 2.51 9.26
CA PHE A 152 -12.47 3.84 9.13
C PHE A 152 -11.44 4.96 9.14
N GLY A 153 -10.46 4.91 10.06
CA GLY A 153 -9.37 5.87 10.12
C GLY A 153 -8.51 5.87 8.85
N THR A 154 -8.23 4.69 8.32
CA THR A 154 -7.45 4.52 7.08
C THR A 154 -8.20 5.08 5.87
N ILE A 155 -9.49 4.77 5.72
CA ILE A 155 -10.34 5.30 4.65
C ILE A 155 -10.39 6.83 4.70
N ALA A 156 -10.49 7.43 5.89
CA ALA A 156 -10.47 8.88 6.04
C ALA A 156 -9.18 9.50 5.48
N ILE A 157 -8.02 8.93 5.84
CA ILE A 157 -6.70 9.39 5.35
C ILE A 157 -6.58 9.24 3.83
N TYR A 158 -6.96 8.08 3.27
CA TYR A 158 -6.89 7.84 1.82
C TYR A 158 -7.84 8.72 1.02
N THR A 159 -9.03 9.03 1.57
CA THR A 159 -9.99 9.94 0.92
C THR A 159 -9.48 11.38 0.86
N MET A 160 -8.51 11.77 1.69
CA MET A 160 -7.90 13.11 1.67
C MET A 160 -6.62 13.17 0.82
N SER A 161 -5.86 12.07 0.75
CA SER A 161 -4.55 12.04 0.11
C SER A 161 -4.60 11.60 -1.36
N ALA A 162 -5.34 10.55 -1.68
CA ALA A 162 -5.40 9.99 -3.03
C ALA A 162 -5.96 10.97 -4.09
N PRO A 163 -6.98 11.81 -3.81
CA PRO A 163 -7.49 12.77 -4.78
C PRO A 163 -6.47 13.82 -5.23
N ARG A 164 -5.39 14.03 -4.46
CA ARG A 164 -4.31 14.97 -4.82
C ARG A 164 -3.60 14.55 -6.12
N ILE A 165 -3.59 13.26 -6.45
CA ILE A 165 -3.03 12.76 -7.70
C ILE A 165 -3.88 13.23 -8.88
N TYR A 166 -5.20 13.02 -8.84
CA TYR A 166 -6.12 13.49 -9.88
C TYR A 166 -6.11 15.00 -10.02
N PHE A 167 -6.05 15.72 -8.90
CA PHE A 167 -5.93 17.18 -8.87
C PHE A 167 -4.64 17.66 -9.56
N ALA A 168 -3.48 17.06 -9.25
CA ALA A 168 -2.21 17.42 -9.88
C ALA A 168 -2.22 17.14 -11.39
N MET A 169 -2.73 15.97 -11.81
CA MET A 169 -2.86 15.65 -13.24
C MET A 169 -3.80 16.62 -13.99
N ALA A 170 -4.93 16.99 -13.36
CA ALA A 170 -5.86 17.95 -13.93
C ALA A 170 -5.26 19.36 -14.02
N ARG A 171 -4.51 19.80 -13.00
CA ARG A 171 -3.80 21.08 -13.00
C ARG A 171 -2.73 21.15 -14.10
N ASP A 172 -2.06 20.04 -14.36
CA ASP A 172 -1.07 19.94 -15.44
C ASP A 172 -1.72 19.84 -16.85
N GLY A 173 -3.06 19.84 -16.92
CA GLY A 173 -3.84 19.75 -18.16
C GLY A 173 -3.79 18.36 -18.81
N LEU A 174 -3.49 17.33 -18.02
CA LEU A 174 -3.38 15.93 -18.45
C LEU A 174 -4.63 15.11 -18.06
N PHE A 175 -5.61 15.75 -17.42
CA PHE A 175 -6.86 15.14 -17.00
C PHE A 175 -8.00 16.17 -17.00
N PHE A 176 -9.23 15.74 -16.69
CA PHE A 176 -10.40 16.62 -16.69
C PHE A 176 -10.22 17.86 -15.79
N SER A 177 -10.37 19.05 -16.36
CA SER A 177 -10.12 20.33 -15.67
C SER A 177 -11.04 20.56 -14.46
N GLN A 178 -12.23 19.95 -14.45
CA GLN A 178 -13.17 20.00 -13.32
C GLN A 178 -12.60 19.38 -12.04
N LEU A 179 -11.61 18.49 -12.16
CA LEU A 179 -10.94 17.86 -11.01
C LEU A 179 -9.83 18.73 -10.43
N ALA A 180 -9.42 19.80 -11.13
CA ALA A 180 -8.54 20.83 -10.60
C ALA A 180 -9.30 21.87 -9.74
N TYR A 181 -10.62 21.79 -9.63
CA TYR A 181 -11.40 22.70 -8.80
C TYR A 181 -11.15 22.45 -7.30
N VAL A 182 -10.77 23.51 -6.59
CA VAL A 182 -10.61 23.51 -5.13
C VAL A 182 -11.73 24.35 -4.52
N HIS A 183 -12.44 23.79 -3.53
CA HIS A 183 -13.55 24.51 -2.91
C HIS A 183 -13.04 25.70 -2.06
N PRO A 184 -13.51 26.95 -2.30
CA PRO A 184 -12.94 28.15 -1.69
C PRO A 184 -12.92 28.16 -0.15
N ARG A 185 -13.96 27.62 0.50
CA ARG A 185 -14.05 27.58 1.98
C ARG A 185 -13.36 26.39 2.62
N LEU A 186 -13.28 25.27 1.90
CA LEU A 186 -12.82 23.99 2.46
C LEU A 186 -11.39 23.68 2.06
N GLN A 187 -10.86 24.35 1.02
CA GLN A 187 -9.51 24.17 0.51
C GLN A 187 -9.22 22.70 0.10
N THR A 188 -10.26 21.97 -0.33
CA THR A 188 -10.20 20.56 -0.72
C THR A 188 -10.74 20.33 -2.15
N PRO A 189 -10.18 19.36 -2.90
CA PRO A 189 -10.64 19.04 -4.25
C PRO A 189 -11.87 18.11 -4.24
N ILE A 190 -13.05 18.67 -3.98
CA ILE A 190 -14.30 17.92 -3.76
C ILE A 190 -14.65 17.03 -4.96
N ASN A 191 -14.53 17.54 -6.18
CA ASN A 191 -14.87 16.77 -7.39
C ASN A 191 -14.00 15.51 -7.53
N ALA A 192 -12.71 15.61 -7.21
CA ALA A 192 -11.80 14.48 -7.23
C ALA A 192 -12.15 13.44 -6.15
N MET A 193 -12.59 13.89 -4.97
CA MET A 193 -13.06 13.00 -3.91
C MET A 193 -14.35 12.25 -4.32
N ILE A 194 -15.29 12.92 -4.97
CA ILE A 194 -16.54 12.30 -5.44
C ILE A 194 -16.24 11.24 -6.50
N VAL A 195 -15.41 11.56 -7.50
CA VAL A 195 -15.03 10.60 -8.54
C VAL A 195 -14.35 9.37 -7.93
N GLN A 196 -13.45 9.55 -6.97
CA GLN A 196 -12.81 8.44 -6.27
C GLN A 196 -13.83 7.59 -5.49
N ALA A 197 -14.79 8.22 -4.80
CA ALA A 197 -15.82 7.49 -4.05
C ALA A 197 -16.72 6.67 -4.97
N VAL A 198 -17.17 7.25 -6.09
CA VAL A 198 -17.96 6.55 -7.11
C VAL A 198 -17.16 5.38 -7.68
N TRP A 199 -15.89 5.59 -8.00
CA TRP A 199 -15.03 4.52 -8.51
C TRP A 199 -14.84 3.39 -7.50
N ALA A 200 -14.63 3.72 -6.22
CA ALA A 200 -14.52 2.72 -5.16
C ALA A 200 -15.81 1.88 -5.01
N VAL A 201 -16.98 2.51 -5.12
CA VAL A 201 -18.28 1.80 -5.10
C VAL A 201 -18.41 0.86 -6.30
N ILE A 202 -18.01 1.30 -7.50
CA ILE A 202 -18.02 0.45 -8.70
C ILE A 202 -17.12 -0.78 -8.50
N LEU A 203 -15.89 -0.58 -8.02
CA LEU A 203 -14.98 -1.71 -7.75
C LEU A 203 -15.58 -2.67 -6.71
N LEU A 204 -16.20 -2.15 -5.65
CA LEU A 204 -16.82 -2.98 -4.62
C LEU A 204 -17.99 -3.82 -5.17
N LEU A 205 -18.79 -3.27 -6.08
CA LEU A 205 -19.96 -3.96 -6.62
C LEU A 205 -19.63 -4.95 -7.74
N PHE A 206 -18.56 -4.70 -8.52
CA PHE A 206 -18.33 -5.41 -9.78
C PHE A 206 -16.99 -6.17 -9.86
N TRP A 207 -16.03 -5.95 -8.97
CA TRP A 207 -14.68 -6.54 -9.10
C TRP A 207 -14.56 -8.00 -8.62
N GLY A 208 -15.52 -8.47 -7.81
CA GLY A 208 -15.50 -9.84 -7.29
C GLY A 208 -14.88 -9.94 -5.90
N THR A 209 -13.84 -10.77 -5.73
CA THR A 209 -13.27 -11.05 -4.40
C THR A 209 -12.24 -10.01 -3.96
N PHE A 210 -12.06 -9.87 -2.65
CA PHE A 210 -11.06 -8.97 -2.07
C PHE A 210 -9.61 -9.40 -2.41
N GLU A 211 -9.36 -10.72 -2.46
CA GLU A 211 -8.05 -11.27 -2.82
C GLU A 211 -7.65 -10.91 -4.26
N ASP A 212 -8.60 -11.00 -5.20
CA ASP A 212 -8.36 -10.63 -6.60
C ASP A 212 -8.07 -9.14 -6.74
N LEU A 213 -8.79 -8.29 -5.98
CA LEU A 213 -8.56 -6.85 -5.96
C LEU A 213 -7.16 -6.51 -5.45
N ILE A 214 -6.74 -7.12 -4.34
CA ILE A 214 -5.39 -6.93 -3.79
C ILE A 214 -4.32 -7.39 -4.79
N THR A 215 -4.50 -8.58 -5.37
CA THR A 215 -3.55 -9.16 -6.32
C THR A 215 -3.36 -8.21 -7.51
N TYR A 216 -4.47 -7.71 -8.04
CA TYR A 216 -4.48 -6.73 -9.12
C TYR A 216 -3.74 -5.42 -8.77
N VAL A 217 -4.08 -4.79 -7.64
CA VAL A 217 -3.48 -3.50 -7.26
C VAL A 217 -1.99 -3.67 -6.97
N THR A 218 -1.62 -4.74 -6.25
CA THR A 218 -0.23 -5.04 -5.92
C THR A 218 0.60 -5.29 -7.17
N PHE A 219 0.06 -6.03 -8.14
CA PHE A 219 0.74 -6.26 -9.42
C PHE A 219 1.05 -4.93 -10.13
N MET A 220 0.06 -4.07 -10.29
CA MET A 220 0.23 -2.77 -10.95
C MET A 220 1.20 -1.85 -10.19
N ASP A 221 1.11 -1.78 -8.87
CA ASP A 221 2.01 -0.97 -8.04
C ASP A 221 3.47 -1.43 -8.22
N ILE A 222 3.72 -2.74 -8.18
CA ILE A 222 5.07 -3.30 -8.33
C ILE A 222 5.61 -3.13 -9.76
N VAL A 223 4.78 -3.17 -10.80
CA VAL A 223 5.20 -2.82 -12.17
C VAL A 223 5.76 -1.39 -12.22
N PHE A 224 5.00 -0.40 -11.73
CA PHE A 224 5.44 1.00 -11.74
C PHE A 224 6.63 1.25 -10.82
N MET A 225 6.68 0.58 -9.66
CA MET A 225 7.82 0.63 -8.77
C MET A 225 9.09 0.05 -9.42
N THR A 226 8.98 -1.09 -10.10
CA THR A 226 10.10 -1.72 -10.82
C THR A 226 10.63 -0.77 -11.89
N MET A 227 9.74 -0.16 -12.68
CA MET A 227 10.10 0.84 -13.68
C MET A 227 10.79 2.05 -13.04
N THR A 228 10.28 2.54 -11.91
CA THR A 228 10.86 3.67 -11.17
C THR A 228 12.25 3.34 -10.63
N GLY A 229 12.44 2.13 -10.09
CA GLY A 229 13.74 1.62 -9.65
C GLY A 229 14.74 1.51 -10.82
N ALA A 230 14.30 0.97 -11.95
CA ALA A 230 15.11 0.87 -13.16
C ALA A 230 15.49 2.24 -13.73
N ALA A 231 14.59 3.22 -13.64
CA ALA A 231 14.84 4.59 -14.10
C ALA A 231 16.03 5.26 -13.38
N VAL A 232 16.37 4.83 -12.15
CA VAL A 232 17.56 5.34 -11.44
C VAL A 232 18.84 5.07 -12.24
N PHE A 233 18.97 3.88 -12.84
CA PHE A 233 20.12 3.53 -13.68
C PHE A 233 20.14 4.39 -14.95
N TRP A 234 18.99 4.53 -15.59
CA TRP A 234 18.83 5.34 -16.80
C TRP A 234 19.20 6.81 -16.57
N PHE A 235 18.69 7.43 -15.50
CA PHE A 235 18.99 8.84 -15.20
C PHE A 235 20.42 9.07 -14.72
N ARG A 236 21.06 8.08 -14.08
CA ARG A 236 22.48 8.17 -13.74
C ARG A 236 23.37 8.12 -14.98
N TYR A 237 23.01 7.30 -15.97
CA TYR A 237 23.71 7.27 -17.24
C TYR A 237 23.49 8.56 -18.07
N ARG A 238 22.23 9.00 -18.18
CA ARG A 238 21.86 10.11 -19.08
C ARG A 238 22.09 11.51 -18.50
N ARG A 239 22.11 11.65 -17.17
CA ARG A 239 22.31 12.93 -16.47
C ARG A 239 23.34 12.77 -15.34
N PRO A 240 24.62 12.52 -15.66
CA PRO A 240 25.67 12.26 -14.66
C PRO A 240 25.91 13.46 -13.74
N GLU A 241 25.87 14.68 -14.28
CA GLU A 241 26.19 15.95 -13.60
C GLU A 241 25.04 16.57 -12.78
N HIS A 242 23.84 15.99 -12.83
CA HIS A 242 22.72 16.57 -12.10
C HIS A 242 22.97 16.52 -10.59
N PRO A 243 22.73 17.61 -9.82
CA PRO A 243 22.89 17.59 -8.38
C PRO A 243 21.94 16.54 -7.76
N ARG A 244 22.48 15.71 -6.87
CA ARG A 244 21.77 14.62 -6.20
C ARG A 244 21.89 14.81 -4.70
N PRO A 245 20.96 15.56 -4.07
CA PRO A 245 21.03 15.82 -2.64
C PRO A 245 20.86 14.56 -1.79
N TYR A 246 20.14 13.57 -2.31
CA TYR A 246 20.11 12.20 -1.79
C TYR A 246 20.71 11.24 -2.82
N ARG A 247 21.55 10.31 -2.35
CA ARG A 247 22.10 9.20 -3.15
C ARG A 247 21.71 7.89 -2.47
N THR A 248 21.11 6.98 -3.23
CA THR A 248 20.75 5.65 -2.72
C THR A 248 21.98 4.94 -2.17
N TRP A 249 21.90 4.51 -0.92
CA TRP A 249 22.92 3.69 -0.28
C TRP A 249 23.12 2.38 -1.06
N GLY A 250 24.35 1.86 -1.07
CA GLY A 250 24.68 0.59 -1.73
C GLY A 250 24.50 0.59 -3.25
N TYR A 251 24.43 1.74 -3.92
CA TYR A 251 24.38 1.78 -5.39
C TYR A 251 25.65 1.19 -6.01
N PRO A 252 25.55 0.33 -7.04
CA PRO A 252 24.35 -0.07 -7.79
C PRO A 252 23.56 -1.25 -7.20
N VAL A 253 24.09 -1.94 -6.19
CA VAL A 253 23.56 -3.19 -5.64
C VAL A 253 22.15 -3.05 -5.10
N THR A 254 21.86 -2.04 -4.28
CA THR A 254 20.53 -1.92 -3.64
C THR A 254 19.39 -1.73 -4.65
N PRO A 255 19.47 -0.81 -5.63
CA PRO A 255 18.43 -0.72 -6.67
C PRO A 255 18.41 -1.94 -7.60
N LEU A 256 19.54 -2.61 -7.82
CA LEU A 256 19.59 -3.81 -8.67
C LEU A 256 18.82 -4.96 -8.02
N ILE A 257 19.03 -5.21 -6.73
CA ILE A 257 18.29 -6.22 -5.96
C ILE A 257 16.79 -5.89 -5.99
N PHE A 258 16.44 -4.62 -5.76
CA PHE A 258 15.03 -4.18 -5.80
C PHE A 258 14.37 -4.44 -7.15
N VAL A 259 15.03 -4.06 -8.25
CA VAL A 259 14.51 -4.29 -9.61
C VAL A 259 14.45 -5.77 -9.93
N ALA A 260 15.43 -6.57 -9.51
CA ALA A 260 15.46 -8.00 -9.76
C ALA A 260 14.33 -8.75 -9.03
N ILE A 261 14.15 -8.49 -7.72
CA ILE A 261 13.08 -9.13 -6.92
C ILE A 261 11.70 -8.66 -7.41
N SER A 262 11.53 -7.36 -7.62
CA SER A 262 10.25 -6.80 -8.09
C SER A 262 9.91 -7.28 -9.50
N GLY A 263 10.91 -7.36 -10.39
CA GLY A 263 10.75 -7.94 -11.72
C GLY A 263 10.39 -9.43 -11.69
N ALA A 264 11.05 -10.22 -10.84
CA ALA A 264 10.72 -11.63 -10.64
C ALA A 264 9.28 -11.80 -10.12
N PHE A 265 8.86 -10.96 -9.17
CA PHE A 265 7.48 -10.93 -8.68
C PHE A 265 6.47 -10.62 -9.80
N VAL A 266 6.74 -9.60 -10.63
CA VAL A 266 5.88 -9.23 -11.76
C VAL A 266 5.77 -10.39 -12.75
N LEU A 267 6.90 -11.01 -13.11
CA LEU A 267 6.92 -12.14 -14.04
C LEU A 267 6.16 -13.35 -13.46
N ASN A 268 6.38 -13.69 -12.20
CA ASN A 268 5.69 -14.79 -11.55
C ASN A 268 4.19 -14.53 -11.44
N THR A 269 3.78 -13.34 -11.00
CA THR A 269 2.36 -12.96 -10.93
C THR A 269 1.70 -13.01 -12.31
N PHE A 270 2.41 -12.61 -13.36
CA PHE A 270 1.90 -12.69 -14.73
C PHE A 270 1.66 -14.13 -15.19
N LEU A 271 2.52 -15.08 -14.77
CA LEU A 271 2.41 -16.49 -15.12
C LEU A 271 1.36 -17.23 -14.27
N GLU A 272 1.36 -17.00 -12.96
CA GLU A 272 0.51 -17.71 -11.99
C GLU A 272 -0.90 -17.12 -11.89
N ARG A 273 -1.06 -15.81 -12.13
CA ARG A 273 -2.33 -15.06 -12.02
C ARG A 273 -2.58 -14.22 -13.29
N PRO A 274 -2.66 -14.84 -14.48
CA PRO A 274 -2.67 -14.13 -15.76
C PRO A 274 -3.92 -13.23 -15.94
N ALA A 275 -5.07 -13.64 -15.42
CA ALA A 275 -6.31 -12.86 -15.56
C ALA A 275 -6.19 -11.48 -14.89
N GLN A 276 -5.67 -11.44 -13.65
CA GLN A 276 -5.47 -10.22 -12.88
C GLN A 276 -4.37 -9.35 -13.53
N ALA A 277 -3.30 -9.96 -14.02
CA ALA A 277 -2.21 -9.27 -14.69
C ALA A 277 -2.66 -8.60 -16.01
N TRP A 278 -3.42 -9.33 -16.84
CA TRP A 278 -3.99 -8.81 -18.08
C TRP A 278 -4.99 -7.69 -17.82
N ALA A 279 -5.87 -7.82 -16.83
CA ALA A 279 -6.79 -6.76 -16.45
C ALA A 279 -6.04 -5.45 -16.14
N GLY A 280 -4.92 -5.54 -15.42
CA GLY A 280 -4.10 -4.38 -15.11
C GLY A 280 -3.38 -3.80 -16.32
N LEU A 281 -2.83 -4.64 -17.20
CA LEU A 281 -2.21 -4.16 -18.44
C LEU A 281 -3.23 -3.50 -19.39
N ILE A 282 -4.45 -4.04 -19.46
CA ILE A 282 -5.54 -3.42 -20.22
C ILE A 282 -5.89 -2.07 -19.61
N LEU A 283 -6.04 -1.97 -18.28
CA LEU A 283 -6.33 -0.69 -17.65
C LEU A 283 -5.19 0.31 -17.89
N LEU A 284 -3.93 -0.11 -17.76
CA LEU A 284 -2.77 0.70 -18.10
C LEU A 284 -2.85 1.21 -19.55
N GLY A 285 -3.21 0.33 -20.49
CA GLY A 285 -3.45 0.67 -21.88
C GLY A 285 -4.50 1.77 -22.03
N THR A 286 -5.66 1.64 -21.38
CA THR A 286 -6.70 2.69 -21.40
C THR A 286 -6.18 4.02 -20.83
N GLY A 287 -5.37 3.98 -19.76
CA GLY A 287 -4.69 5.16 -19.22
C GLY A 287 -3.78 5.85 -20.23
N ILE A 288 -3.02 5.09 -21.04
CA ILE A 288 -2.18 5.63 -22.12
C ILE A 288 -3.05 6.32 -23.18
N PHE A 289 -4.15 5.70 -23.59
CA PHE A 289 -5.08 6.30 -24.57
C PHE A 289 -5.65 7.62 -24.05
N VAL A 290 -6.12 7.65 -22.80
CA VAL A 290 -6.64 8.87 -22.17
C VAL A 290 -5.56 9.95 -22.09
N TYR A 291 -4.34 9.60 -21.66
CA TYR A 291 -3.21 10.54 -21.60
C TYR A 291 -2.91 11.15 -22.99
N LEU A 292 -2.84 10.33 -24.04
CA LEU A 292 -2.58 10.80 -25.40
C LEU A 292 -3.69 11.72 -25.89
N PHE A 293 -4.96 11.38 -25.61
CA PHE A 293 -6.11 12.21 -25.96
C PHE A 293 -6.02 13.61 -25.35
N PHE A 294 -5.81 13.71 -24.03
CA PHE A 294 -5.68 15.00 -23.35
C PHE A 294 -4.42 15.78 -23.78
N ARG A 295 -3.31 15.08 -24.03
CA ARG A 295 -2.07 15.71 -24.51
C ARG A 295 -2.26 16.33 -25.91
N ILE A 296 -2.97 15.66 -26.81
CA ILE A 296 -3.29 16.18 -28.15
C ILE A 296 -4.19 17.42 -28.03
N GLN A 297 -5.20 17.38 -27.15
CA GLN A 297 -6.07 18.55 -26.91
C GLN A 297 -5.28 19.75 -26.39
N LYS A 298 -4.39 19.56 -25.39
CA LYS A 298 -3.54 20.63 -24.85
C LYS A 298 -2.66 21.28 -25.93
N ARG A 299 -2.08 20.48 -26.82
CA ARG A 299 -1.29 20.98 -27.97
C ARG A 299 -2.14 21.81 -28.94
N LYS A 300 -3.37 21.38 -29.24
CA LYS A 300 -4.29 22.12 -30.13
C LYS A 300 -4.75 23.46 -29.53
N THR A 301 -4.95 23.54 -28.21
CA THR A 301 -5.34 24.80 -27.55
C THR A 301 -4.20 25.82 -27.54
N HIS A 302 -2.97 25.39 -27.27
CA HIS A 302 -1.79 26.26 -27.35
C HIS A 302 -1.48 26.73 -28.79
N ALA A 303 -1.72 25.89 -29.80
CA ALA A 303 -1.52 26.27 -31.20
C ALA A 303 -2.57 27.26 -31.73
N LYS A 304 -3.69 27.47 -31.03
CA LYS A 304 -4.73 28.45 -31.37
C LYS A 304 -4.60 29.79 -30.64
N THR A 305 -3.72 29.88 -29.64
CA THR A 305 -3.52 31.06 -28.79
C THR A 305 -2.21 31.80 -29.08
N ASN A 306 -1.39 31.27 -29.99
CA ASN A 306 -0.24 31.93 -30.63
C ASN A 306 -0.58 32.19 -32.09
#